data_AF-A0A4Y8SJ84-F1
#
_entry.id   AF-A0A4Y8SJ84-F1
#
_cell.length_a   1.000
_cell.length_b   1.000
_cell.length_c   1.000
_cell.angle_alpha   90.00
_cell.angle_beta   90.00
_cell.angle_gamma   90.00
#
_symmetry.space_group_name_H-M   'P 1'
#
loop_
_entity.id
_entity.type
_entity.pdbx_description
1 polymer ?
#
loop_
_entity_poly.entity_id
_entity_poly.type
_entity_poly.pdbx_seq_one_letter_code
_entity_poly.pdbx_strand_id
1 'polypeptide(L)' 'MKFYEKYPQLKDRTFLTKVLTDTIYSTMALEDQTIEETRVEELVKTLLHDAELKGPQFFSN' A
#
# COMPACT_ATOMS: atom_id res chain seq x y z
N MET A 1 4.43 -12.23 -18.75
CA MET A 1 4.77 -10.91 -18.18
C MET A 1 4.66 -11.01 -16.69
N LYS A 2 5.69 -10.58 -15.96
CA LYS A 2 5.62 -10.47 -14.51
C LYS A 2 4.66 -9.37 -14.10
N PHE A 3 4.03 -9.49 -12.94
CA PHE A 3 3.01 -8.54 -12.48
C PHE A 3 3.51 -7.08 -12.49
N TYR A 4 4.74 -6.85 -12.03
CA TYR A 4 5.37 -5.53 -12.03
C TYR A 4 5.86 -5.02 -13.39
N GLU A 5 5.92 -5.88 -14.40
CA GLU A 5 6.14 -5.45 -15.79
C GLU A 5 4.85 -4.92 -16.40
N LYS A 6 3.71 -5.49 -15.99
CA LYS A 6 2.37 -5.03 -16.42
C LYS A 6 1.95 -3.76 -15.69
N TYR A 7 2.38 -3.58 -14.44
CA TYR A 7 2.02 -2.44 -13.59
C TYR A 7 3.26 -1.76 -13.02
N PRO A 8 4.07 -1.07 -13.84
CA PRO A 8 5.31 -0.44 -13.41
C PRO A 8 5.09 0.64 -12.35
N GLN A 9 3.92 1.29 -12.33
CA GLN A 9 3.59 2.32 -11.34
C GLN A 9 3.54 1.78 -9.89
N LEU A 10 3.39 0.47 -9.68
CA LEU A 10 3.43 -0.12 -8.34
C LEU A 10 4.83 -0.10 -7.71
N LYS A 11 5.87 0.19 -8.51
CA LYS A 11 7.23 0.43 -8.01
C LYS A 11 7.39 1.85 -7.45
N ASP A 12 6.50 2.77 -7.81
CA ASP A 12 6.49 4.11 -7.24
C ASP A 12 5.85 4.07 -5.85
N ARG A 13 6.61 4.50 -4.85
CA ARG A 13 6.18 4.42 -3.44
C ARG A 13 4.96 5.29 -3.17
N THR A 14 4.89 6.47 -3.79
CA THR A 14 3.77 7.39 -3.60
C THR A 14 2.50 6.80 -4.18
N PHE A 15 2.57 6.25 -5.40
CA PHE A 15 1.46 5.58 -6.06
C PHE A 15 0.99 4.37 -5.25
N LEU A 16 1.91 3.50 -4.83
CA LEU A 16 1.57 2.31 -4.05
C LEU A 16 0.93 2.67 -2.70
N THR A 17 1.51 3.65 -2.00
CA THR A 17 0.95 4.15 -0.72
C THR A 17 -0.48 4.64 -0.93
N LYS A 18 -0.71 5.49 -1.94
CA LYS A 18 -2.04 6.03 -2.24
C LYS A 18 -3.04 4.92 -2.55
N VAL A 19 -2.71 3.99 -3.44
CA VAL A 19 -3.62 2.91 -3.82
C VAL A 19 -4.00 2.05 -2.62
N LEU A 20 -3.03 1.72 -1.77
CA LEU A 20 -3.28 0.93 -0.55
C LEU A 20 -4.14 1.70 0.45
N THR A 21 -3.83 2.98 0.70
CA THR A 21 -4.60 3.84 1.59
C THR A 21 -6.04 3.97 1.12
N ASP A 22 -6.27 4.35 -0.15
CA ASP A 22 -7.60 4.53 -0.72
C ASP A 22 -8.40 3.22 -0.64
N THR A 23 -7.77 2.07 -0.93
CA THR A 23 -8.42 0.74 -0.90
C THR A 23 -8.82 0.33 0.51
N ILE A 24 -7.91 0.45 1.48
CA ILE A 24 -8.15 0.07 2.88
C ILE A 24 -9.20 1.00 3.49
N TYR A 25 -9.04 2.31 3.33
CA TYR A 25 -9.99 3.31 3.83
C TYR A 25 -11.40 3.06 3.28
N SER A 26 -11.52 2.85 1.96
CA SER A 26 -12.83 2.55 1.33
C SER A 26 -13.44 1.25 1.86
N THR A 27 -12.63 0.20 2.04
CA THR A 27 -13.12 -1.09 2.56
C THR A 27 -13.59 -0.94 4.02
N MET A 28 -12.83 -0.23 4.85
CA MET A 28 -13.21 0.06 6.24
C MET A 28 -14.51 0.85 6.30
N ALA A 29 -14.68 1.85 5.43
CA ALA A 29 -15.92 2.64 5.35
C ALA A 29 -17.13 1.77 4.94
N LEU A 30 -16.94 0.78 4.06
CA LEU A 30 -17.99 -0.18 3.69
C LEU A 30 -18.38 -1.12 4.84
N GLU A 31 -17.51 -1.31 5.83
CA GLU A 31 -17.73 -2.09 7.04
C GLU A 31 -18.17 -1.22 8.23
N ASP A 32 -18.66 0.00 7.98
CA ASP A 32 -19.08 0.99 8.98
C ASP A 32 -17.97 1.39 9.99
N GLN A 33 -16.71 1.14 9.64
CA GLN A 33 -15.57 1.53 10.47
C GLN A 33 -15.19 2.98 10.20
N THR A 34 -15.35 3.84 11.21
CA THR A 34 -14.93 5.25 11.11
C THR A 34 -13.50 5.40 11.60
N ILE A 35 -12.58 5.61 10.66
CA ILE A 35 -11.18 5.92 10.93
C ILE A 35 -10.75 7.11 10.07
N GLU A 36 -9.86 7.96 10.58
CA GLU A 36 -9.28 9.05 9.78
C GLU A 36 -8.39 8.49 8.66
N GLU A 37 -8.53 8.99 7.44
CA GLU A 37 -7.73 8.54 6.29
C GLU A 37 -6.23 8.72 6.54
N THR A 38 -5.83 9.83 7.16
CA THR A 38 -4.43 10.08 7.56
C THR A 38 -3.87 8.98 8.45
N ARG A 39 -4.69 8.40 9.33
CA ARG A 39 -4.27 7.31 10.20
C ARG A 39 -4.02 6.02 9.42
N VAL A 40 -4.85 5.75 8.40
CA VAL A 40 -4.65 4.63 7.47
C VAL A 40 -3.37 4.85 6.66
N GLU A 41 -3.11 6.07 6.19
CA GLU A 41 -1.90 6.42 5.45
C GLU A 41 -0.61 6.19 6.28
N GLU A 42 -0.61 6.58 7.55
CA GLU A 42 0.51 6.31 8.48
C GLU A 42 0.78 4.82 8.66
N LEU A 43 -0.28 4.02 8.82
CA LEU A 43 -0.20 2.56 8.94
C LEU A 43 0.40 1.95 7.67
N VAL A 44 -0.11 2.33 6.50
CA VAL A 44 0.39 1.86 5.20
C VAL A 44 1.88 2.22 5.04
N LYS A 45 2.27 3.46 5.31
CA LYS A 45 3.68 3.89 5.23
C LYS A 45 4.60 3.09 6.13
N THR A 46 4.16 2.80 7.36
CA THR A 46 4.93 2.01 8.33
C THR A 46 5.09 0.57 7.84
N LEU A 47 4.01 -0.06 7.37
CA LEU A 47 4.05 -1.43 6.87
C LEU A 47 4.90 -1.57 5.61
N LEU A 48 4.82 -0.61 4.69
CA LEU A 48 5.68 -0.59 3.51
C LEU A 48 7.16 -0.44 3.88
N HIS A 49 7.47 0.40 4.87
CA HIS A 49 8.84 0.54 5.37
C HIS A 49 9.36 -0.74 6.02
N ASP A 50 8.55 -1.38 6.88
CA ASP A 50 8.91 -2.65 7.52
C ASP A 50 9.09 -3.77 6.49
N ALA A 51 8.27 -3.76 5.44
CA ALA A 51 8.37 -4.68 4.32
C ALA A 51 9.68 -4.50 3.53
N GLU A 52 10.09 -3.25 3.26
CA GLU A 52 11.38 -2.94 2.63
C GLU A 52 12.57 -3.43 3.48
N LEU A 53 12.50 -3.25 4.80
CA LEU A 53 13.56 -3.65 5.74
C LEU A 53 13.74 -5.17 5.83
N LYS A 54 12.68 -5.95 5.63
CA LYS A 54 12.71 -7.42 5.67
C LYS A 54 13.29 -8.05 4.40
N GLY A 55 13.77 -7.23 3.46
CA GLY A 55 14.39 -7.65 2.22
C GLY A 55 13.45 -7.45 1.02
N PRO A 56 13.93 -7.71 -0.21
CA PRO A 56 13.22 -7.34 -1.42
C PRO A 56 11.96 -8.18 -1.67
N GLN A 57 11.36 -8.87 -0.70
CA GLN A 57 10.27 -9.83 -0.89
C GLN A 57 9.07 -9.27 -1.67
N PHE A 58 8.86 -7.95 -1.67
CA PHE A 58 7.84 -7.28 -2.47
C PHE A 58 8.27 -6.97 -3.93
N PHE A 59 9.56 -6.82 -4.20
CA PHE A 59 10.11 -6.42 -5.50
C PHE A 59 11.09 -7.45 -6.11
N SER A 60 11.35 -8.56 -5.41
CA SER A 60 12.17 -9.67 -5.87
C SER A 60 11.34 -10.56 -6.78
N ASN A 61 11.88 -10.68 -7.98
CA ASN A 61 11.41 -11.36 -9.18
C ASN A 61 10.81 -12.76 -9.04
#